data_AF-A0A2G3PWI5-F1
#
_entry.id   AF-A0A2G3PWI5-F1
#
_cell.length_a   1.000
_cell.length_b   1.000
_cell.length_c   1.000
_cell.angle_alpha   90.00
_cell.angle_beta   90.00
_cell.angle_gamma   90.00
#
_symmetry.space_group_name_H-M   'P 1'
#
loop_
_entity.id
_entity.type
_entity.pdbx_description
1 polymer ?
#
loop_
_entity_poly.entity_id
_entity_poly.type
_entity_poly.pdbx_seq_one_letter_code
_entity_poly.pdbx_strand_id
1 'polypeptide(L)'
;MMLFITAFKKFYQKLCITLLLLCLLAPYTWAKDLVPSSLELMVLDPNAPVRSVLTTPKVFKNNIHQLLEKPSTKEPVHIVLPIGKTPPSTTAWQNAFTTFKTWENEIVISLVPEEPLETDTYITFIKTFHTLTKRASADNIYLVAYPQAFDTVSLYDLPEIWGIGLSYTTYEDQPLLDSIYETFAQVKPLLIREDIASYYGSKTSEGVVALNAFYYNIALDYPCIQTIFYDSENLKADKPYSKFYTQLLAEPWIDKSYPTSLQALNLHKEADLPKAYQPLTEYRTLDKNSKLLVQVKEEKPASIHCIQYSLNGEIVSHSFTAPFLFSFNPEELYNGVGRLEVKAFDKAGNLLESTTQDVLLSGNAPSPKAPRMTPSYALEQKSTYTKAVVPVLMYHVFSEAKEPNNPFITVGIERFEEQLKALLDNGYTFITFKDLDLYLKGEAGLPEKPIILTADDGYLDNYTLAFPVLQKYQVPATFFVPPGIVGIDTGNLHFTWEQAKQMEESGLIDIQIHGYDHTPFTLLPLKDVYYQVSRARGVIEKHLGARDVVAISYPEFRHTQEMQKLLTQMGVAFQTTDTQVALAINREDIKRINVPHSMTPEKLLQTLASATQ
;
A
#
# COMPACT_ATOMS: atom_id res chain seq x y z
N MET A 1 -14.59 -28.42 -63.77
CA MET A 1 -14.36 -29.07 -62.46
C MET A 1 -12.87 -29.26 -62.14
N MET A 2 -12.07 -29.92 -63.00
CA MET A 2 -10.62 -30.07 -62.76
C MET A 2 -9.85 -28.74 -62.59
N LEU A 3 -10.13 -27.71 -63.40
CA LEU A 3 -9.50 -26.39 -63.26
C LEU A 3 -9.80 -25.71 -61.92
N PHE A 4 -11.00 -25.91 -61.37
CA PHE A 4 -11.42 -25.34 -60.09
C PHE A 4 -10.74 -26.05 -58.91
N ILE A 5 -10.58 -27.37 -59.00
CA ILE A 5 -9.85 -28.16 -58.00
C ILE A 5 -8.38 -27.78 -57.98
N THR A 6 -7.75 -27.55 -59.14
CA THR A 6 -6.35 -27.14 -59.22
C THR A 6 -6.13 -25.73 -58.67
N ALA A 7 -7.06 -24.80 -58.92
CA ALA A 7 -7.03 -23.46 -58.37
C ALA A 7 -7.24 -23.46 -56.85
N PHE A 8 -8.19 -24.27 -56.35
CA PHE A 8 -8.45 -24.41 -54.92
C PHE A 8 -7.27 -25.06 -54.19
N LYS A 9 -6.61 -26.06 -54.80
CA LYS A 9 -5.42 -26.70 -54.22
C LYS A 9 -4.23 -25.74 -54.13
N LYS A 10 -4.04 -24.88 -55.14
CA LYS A 10 -3.02 -23.81 -55.11
C LYS A 10 -3.34 -22.72 -54.09
N PHE A 11 -4.63 -22.36 -53.94
CA PHE A 11 -5.08 -21.41 -52.92
C PHE A 11 -4.89 -21.98 -51.52
N TYR A 12 -5.28 -23.23 -51.29
CA TYR A 12 -5.13 -23.92 -50.00
C TYR A 12 -3.66 -24.16 -49.66
N GLN A 13 -2.80 -24.52 -50.62
CA GLN A 13 -1.35 -24.58 -50.41
C GLN A 13 -0.78 -23.22 -50.04
N LYS A 14 -1.17 -22.14 -50.73
CA LYS A 14 -0.73 -20.79 -50.35
C LYS A 14 -1.23 -20.41 -48.98
N LEU A 15 -2.51 -20.65 -48.66
CA LEU A 15 -3.10 -20.37 -47.35
C LEU A 15 -2.42 -21.16 -46.23
N CYS A 16 -2.15 -22.46 -46.44
CA CYS A 16 -1.39 -23.28 -45.50
C CYS A 16 0.06 -22.81 -45.37
N ILE A 17 0.74 -22.41 -46.45
CA ILE A 17 2.11 -21.88 -46.38
C ILE A 17 2.13 -20.51 -45.69
N THR A 18 1.12 -19.66 -45.91
CA THR A 18 0.98 -18.37 -45.23
C THR A 18 0.62 -18.55 -43.76
N LEU A 19 -0.24 -19.51 -43.41
CA LEU A 19 -0.53 -19.89 -42.02
C LEU A 19 0.68 -20.55 -41.35
N LEU A 20 1.45 -21.38 -42.07
CA LEU A 20 2.69 -21.98 -41.56
C LEU A 20 3.77 -20.91 -41.37
N LEU A 21 3.88 -19.93 -42.29
CA LEU A 21 4.74 -18.76 -42.14
C LEU A 21 4.26 -17.85 -41.00
N LEU A 22 2.96 -17.66 -40.81
CA LEU A 22 2.39 -16.97 -39.64
C LEU A 22 2.68 -17.74 -38.35
N CYS A 23 2.60 -19.07 -38.33
CA CYS A 23 2.94 -19.92 -37.19
C CYS A 23 4.46 -20.04 -36.95
N LEU A 24 5.30 -19.85 -37.99
CA LEU A 24 6.76 -19.81 -37.91
C LEU A 24 7.30 -18.41 -37.63
N LEU A 25 6.51 -17.35 -37.88
CA LEU A 25 6.76 -15.97 -37.46
C LEU A 25 6.13 -15.67 -36.09
N ALA A 26 5.12 -16.44 -35.66
CA ALA A 26 4.48 -16.35 -34.34
C ALA A 26 5.39 -16.68 -33.14
N PRO A 27 6.54 -17.39 -33.24
CA PRO A 27 7.45 -17.51 -32.11
C PRO A 27 8.37 -16.29 -31.93
N TYR A 28 8.35 -15.29 -32.82
CA TYR A 28 9.21 -14.10 -32.70
C TYR A 28 8.57 -12.93 -31.92
N THR A 29 7.53 -13.20 -31.13
CA THR A 29 7.04 -12.26 -30.09
C THR A 29 7.11 -12.83 -28.68
N TRP A 30 7.66 -14.04 -28.49
CA TRP A 30 7.76 -14.71 -27.19
C TRP A 30 9.19 -15.14 -26.85
N ALA A 31 10.11 -14.20 -27.02
CA ALA A 31 11.38 -14.15 -26.29
C ALA A 31 11.57 -12.70 -25.84
N LYS A 32 10.69 -12.27 -24.92
CA LYS A 32 10.73 -10.94 -24.28
C LYS A 32 11.52 -10.95 -22.96
N ASP A 33 12.32 -11.99 -22.75
CA ASP A 33 13.37 -12.07 -21.74
C ASP A 33 14.66 -12.39 -22.54
N LEU A 34 15.62 -11.49 -22.69
CA LEU A 34 16.63 -11.18 -21.67
C LEU A 34 17.42 -9.94 -22.11
N VAL A 35 16.78 -8.77 -22.15
CA VAL A 35 17.52 -7.60 -21.67
C VAL A 35 17.09 -7.50 -20.21
N PRO A 36 17.95 -7.88 -19.24
CA PRO A 36 17.61 -7.73 -17.84
C PRO A 36 17.21 -6.28 -17.62
N SER A 37 16.12 -6.07 -16.90
CA SER A 37 15.63 -4.72 -16.71
C SER A 37 16.74 -3.84 -16.13
N SER A 38 16.92 -2.64 -16.68
CA SER A 38 17.76 -1.60 -16.10
C SER A 38 17.18 -1.09 -14.77
N LEU A 39 15.90 -1.35 -14.50
CA LEU A 39 15.26 -1.07 -13.21
C LEU A 39 15.58 -2.18 -12.20
N GLU A 40 16.26 -1.81 -11.11
CA GLU A 40 16.49 -2.65 -9.95
C GLU A 40 15.71 -2.11 -8.76
N LEU A 41 14.89 -2.97 -8.14
CA LEU A 41 14.21 -2.63 -6.88
C LEU A 41 15.17 -2.83 -5.72
N MET A 42 15.28 -1.79 -4.89
CA MET A 42 16.09 -1.74 -3.70
C MET A 42 15.18 -1.47 -2.49
N VAL A 43 15.55 -1.99 -1.33
CA VAL A 43 14.92 -1.67 -0.04
C VAL A 43 15.89 -0.91 0.85
N LEU A 44 15.37 0.03 1.64
CA LEU A 44 16.14 0.77 2.64
C LEU A 44 16.32 -0.06 3.93
N ASP A 45 17.56 -0.19 4.42
CA ASP A 45 17.88 -0.77 5.73
C ASP A 45 17.67 0.28 6.84
N PRO A 46 16.76 0.05 7.81
CA PRO A 46 16.50 0.98 8.90
C PRO A 46 17.66 1.12 9.92
N ASN A 47 18.74 0.32 9.85
CA ASN A 47 19.79 0.26 10.89
C ASN A 47 21.19 0.79 10.48
N ALA A 48 21.33 1.59 9.42
CA ALA A 48 22.64 2.07 8.96
C ALA A 48 23.31 3.09 9.95
N PRO A 49 24.59 2.92 10.34
CA PRO A 49 25.25 3.77 11.35
C PRO A 49 25.80 5.10 10.80
N VAL A 50 25.60 6.20 11.55
CA VAL A 50 26.14 7.55 11.28
C VAL A 50 27.41 7.80 12.12
N ARG A 51 28.50 8.30 11.52
CA ARG A 51 29.76 8.69 12.21
C ARG A 51 30.16 10.13 11.90
N SER A 52 30.56 10.86 12.95
CA SER A 52 30.84 12.31 13.02
C SER A 52 32.32 12.71 12.94
N VAL A 53 32.64 13.92 12.43
CA VAL A 53 33.80 14.76 12.82
C VAL A 53 33.39 16.26 12.78
N LEU A 54 33.97 17.07 13.68
CA LEU A 54 33.62 18.44 14.11
C LEU A 54 34.20 19.61 13.26
N THR A 55 33.57 20.81 13.32
CA THR A 55 34.07 22.10 13.92
C THR A 55 33.22 23.36 13.61
N THR A 56 32.63 23.96 14.65
CA THR A 56 31.87 25.24 14.79
C THR A 56 32.19 26.45 13.88
N PRO A 57 31.19 27.31 13.55
CA PRO A 57 31.40 28.73 13.24
C PRO A 57 30.74 29.73 14.22
N LYS A 58 31.25 30.97 14.15
CA LYS A 58 31.01 32.14 15.03
C LYS A 58 29.83 33.02 14.57
N VAL A 59 29.19 33.67 15.54
CA VAL A 59 28.06 34.63 15.47
C VAL A 59 28.47 36.05 15.04
N PHE A 60 27.63 36.78 14.29
CA PHE A 60 27.65 38.26 14.15
C PHE A 60 26.24 38.90 13.99
N LYS A 61 26.07 40.18 14.43
CA LYS A 61 24.82 41.00 14.51
C LYS A 61 24.83 42.19 13.52
N ASN A 62 23.67 42.66 13.02
CA ASN A 62 23.56 43.82 12.09
C ASN A 62 22.69 45.02 12.57
N ASN A 63 23.00 46.23 12.02
CA ASN A 63 22.52 47.58 12.38
C ASN A 63 21.50 48.19 11.39
N ILE A 64 20.56 49.01 11.89
CA ILE A 64 19.38 49.57 11.17
C ILE A 64 19.68 50.52 9.98
N HIS A 65 20.85 51.16 9.93
CA HIS A 65 21.16 52.20 8.94
C HIS A 65 21.43 51.65 7.52
N GLN A 66 21.75 50.37 7.39
CA GLN A 66 21.96 49.71 6.09
C GLN A 66 20.65 49.38 5.36
N LEU A 67 19.49 49.48 6.03
CA LEU A 67 18.18 49.12 5.47
C LEU A 67 17.58 50.20 4.55
N LEU A 68 18.20 51.37 4.39
CA LEU A 68 17.61 52.53 3.69
C LEU A 68 17.98 52.64 2.20
N GLU A 69 18.76 51.70 1.66
CA GLU A 69 19.08 51.68 0.23
C GLU A 69 17.94 51.02 -0.56
N LYS A 70 17.40 51.74 -1.57
CA LYS A 70 16.30 51.22 -2.39
C LYS A 70 16.78 50.00 -3.20
N PRO A 71 16.11 48.84 -3.11
CA PRO A 71 16.48 47.67 -3.89
C PRO A 71 16.34 47.96 -5.39
N SER A 72 17.23 47.37 -6.19
CA SER A 72 17.22 47.49 -7.64
C SER A 72 16.20 46.56 -8.33
N THR A 73 15.60 45.63 -7.59
CA THR A 73 14.61 44.65 -8.09
C THR A 73 13.19 45.04 -7.66
N LYS A 74 12.17 44.48 -8.32
CA LYS A 74 10.75 44.60 -7.93
C LYS A 74 10.27 43.48 -7.00
N GLU A 75 11.18 42.68 -6.47
CA GLU A 75 10.84 41.52 -5.62
C GLU A 75 10.48 41.95 -4.20
N PRO A 76 9.68 41.17 -3.45
CA PRO A 76 9.43 41.45 -2.04
C PRO A 76 10.74 41.60 -1.26
N VAL A 77 10.83 42.65 -0.45
CA VAL A 77 11.98 42.92 0.41
C VAL A 77 11.69 42.37 1.79
N HIS A 78 12.61 41.57 2.31
CA HIS A 78 12.48 41.04 3.67
C HIS A 78 13.44 41.73 4.63
N ILE A 79 12.91 42.14 5.78
CA ILE A 79 13.66 42.82 6.84
C ILE A 79 13.52 42.00 8.11
N VAL A 80 14.61 41.39 8.54
CA VAL A 80 14.68 40.74 9.87
C VAL A 80 15.08 41.79 10.88
N LEU A 81 14.18 42.07 11.81
CA LEU A 81 14.41 43.03 12.88
C LEU A 81 14.62 42.31 14.21
N PRO A 82 15.87 42.28 14.73
CA PRO A 82 16.09 41.88 16.10
C PRO A 82 15.42 42.88 17.05
N ILE A 83 14.65 42.39 18.02
CA ILE A 83 14.03 43.20 19.07
C ILE A 83 14.57 42.79 20.45
N GLY A 84 14.94 43.80 21.24
CA GLY A 84 15.30 43.64 22.65
C GLY A 84 14.12 43.91 23.59
N LYS A 85 14.38 44.09 24.88
CA LYS A 85 13.32 44.30 25.90
C LYS A 85 12.62 45.67 25.82
N THR A 86 13.19 46.64 25.11
CA THR A 86 12.66 48.01 25.03
C THR A 86 12.22 48.36 23.60
N PRO A 87 11.01 48.93 23.40
CA PRO A 87 10.57 49.42 22.10
C PRO A 87 11.56 50.42 21.49
N PRO A 88 11.84 50.34 20.18
CA PRO A 88 12.74 51.29 19.55
C PRO A 88 12.12 52.68 19.47
N SER A 89 12.96 53.72 19.33
CA SER A 89 12.49 55.11 19.27
C SER A 89 11.53 55.31 18.08
N THR A 90 10.34 55.84 18.35
CA THR A 90 9.25 55.98 17.37
C THR A 90 9.61 56.85 16.17
N THR A 91 10.44 57.88 16.35
CA THR A 91 10.83 58.82 15.29
C THR A 91 11.72 58.21 14.22
N ALA A 92 12.69 57.36 14.58
CA ALA A 92 13.58 56.72 13.61
C ALA A 92 12.82 55.77 12.68
N TRP A 93 11.89 54.99 13.24
CA TRP A 93 11.07 54.05 12.48
C TRP A 93 10.01 54.71 11.61
N GLN A 94 9.41 55.81 12.08
CA GLN A 94 8.49 56.60 11.26
C GLN A 94 9.17 57.10 9.98
N ASN A 95 10.42 57.56 10.09
CA ASN A 95 11.19 58.01 8.93
C ASN A 95 11.50 56.83 7.98
N ALA A 96 11.94 55.69 8.51
CA ALA A 96 12.20 54.49 7.72
C ALA A 96 10.95 53.99 6.96
N PHE A 97 9.79 53.91 7.61
CA PHE A 97 8.54 53.50 6.96
C PHE A 97 8.07 54.48 5.89
N THR A 98 8.30 55.78 6.10
CA THR A 98 8.01 56.79 5.07
C THR A 98 8.88 56.59 3.83
N THR A 99 10.15 56.22 4.01
CA THR A 99 11.05 55.84 2.91
C THR A 99 10.58 54.57 2.21
N PHE A 100 10.26 53.53 2.97
CA PHE A 100 9.77 52.23 2.46
C PHE A 100 8.49 52.34 1.64
N LYS A 101 7.60 53.29 1.99
CA LYS A 101 6.41 53.59 1.19
C LYS A 101 6.73 54.01 -0.25
N THR A 102 7.91 54.58 -0.50
CA THR A 102 8.33 54.98 -1.85
C THR A 102 8.85 53.81 -2.70
N TRP A 103 8.93 52.62 -2.10
CA TRP A 103 9.32 51.40 -2.80
C TRP A 103 8.07 50.74 -3.38
N GLU A 104 8.14 50.28 -4.63
CA GLU A 104 7.03 49.55 -5.27
C GLU A 104 6.94 48.10 -4.79
N ASN A 105 7.89 47.67 -3.96
CA ASN A 105 8.04 46.32 -3.46
C ASN A 105 7.09 46.04 -2.29
N GLU A 106 6.66 44.80 -2.16
CA GLU A 106 6.13 44.30 -0.88
C GLU A 106 7.26 44.23 0.14
N ILE A 107 7.00 44.59 1.39
CA ILE A 107 8.01 44.65 2.45
C ILE A 107 7.54 43.78 3.60
N VAL A 108 8.23 42.67 3.81
CA VAL A 108 7.94 41.74 4.90
C VAL A 108 8.90 42.05 6.05
N ILE A 109 8.38 42.31 7.25
CA ILE A 109 9.19 42.61 8.44
C ILE A 109 9.00 41.51 9.47
N SER A 110 10.07 40.77 9.75
CA SER A 110 10.11 39.74 10.78
C SER A 110 10.62 40.32 12.09
N LEU A 111 9.80 40.28 13.14
CA LEU A 111 10.17 40.77 14.47
C LEU A 111 10.74 39.61 15.29
N VAL A 112 12.06 39.51 15.44
CA VAL A 112 12.74 38.37 16.08
C VAL A 112 13.30 38.77 17.45
N PRO A 113 12.82 38.19 18.56
CA PRO A 113 13.37 38.45 19.89
C PRO A 113 14.83 37.98 20.00
N GLU A 114 15.74 38.88 20.38
CA GLU A 114 17.15 38.52 20.64
C GLU A 114 17.31 37.67 21.91
N GLU A 115 16.38 37.83 22.85
CA GLU A 115 16.28 37.09 24.11
C GLU A 115 14.81 36.70 24.34
N PRO A 116 14.52 35.70 25.19
CA PRO A 116 13.15 35.39 25.59
C PRO A 116 12.44 36.64 26.12
N LEU A 117 11.30 36.98 25.51
CA LEU A 117 10.41 38.05 25.95
C LEU A 117 9.13 37.44 26.50
N GLU A 118 8.59 38.06 27.55
CA GLU A 118 7.25 37.73 28.02
C GLU A 118 6.22 38.02 26.91
N THR A 119 5.20 37.18 26.81
CA THR A 119 4.17 37.24 25.75
C THR A 119 3.55 38.62 25.62
N ASP A 120 3.16 39.25 26.74
CA ASP A 120 2.55 40.59 26.74
C ASP A 120 3.50 41.67 26.23
N THR A 121 4.78 41.55 26.57
CA THR A 121 5.82 42.45 26.07
C THR A 121 5.91 42.31 24.55
N TYR A 122 5.97 41.09 24.03
CA TYR A 122 6.08 40.83 22.60
C TYR A 122 4.83 41.27 21.81
N ILE A 123 3.63 41.02 22.34
CA ILE A 123 2.37 41.53 21.78
C ILE A 123 2.38 43.06 21.71
N THR A 124 2.89 43.72 22.74
CA THR A 124 3.01 45.19 22.78
C THR A 124 3.94 45.71 21.68
N PHE A 125 5.05 45.01 21.42
CA PHE A 125 5.92 45.32 20.27
C PHE A 125 5.16 45.24 18.95
N ILE A 126 4.48 44.13 18.68
CA ILE A 126 3.74 43.91 17.42
C ILE A 126 2.69 45.00 17.19
N LYS A 127 1.87 45.31 18.21
CA LYS A 127 0.82 46.34 18.11
C LYS A 127 1.40 47.73 17.91
N THR A 128 2.52 48.03 18.57
CA THR A 128 3.22 49.32 18.39
C THR A 128 3.73 49.46 16.96
N PHE A 129 4.38 48.41 16.42
CA PHE A 129 4.86 48.41 15.04
C PHE A 129 3.72 48.56 14.03
N HIS A 130 2.63 47.81 14.19
CA HIS A 130 1.46 47.92 13.32
C HIS A 130 0.84 49.33 13.34
N THR A 131 0.79 49.96 14.51
CA THR A 131 0.29 51.34 14.62
C THR A 131 1.20 52.32 13.88
N LEU A 132 2.52 52.13 13.93
CA LEU A 132 3.48 52.98 13.23
C LEU A 132 3.40 52.81 11.70
N THR A 133 3.26 51.58 11.20
CA THR A 133 3.13 51.33 9.75
C THR A 133 1.83 51.93 9.19
N LYS A 134 0.72 51.81 9.94
CA LYS A 134 -0.57 52.42 9.56
C LYS A 134 -0.51 53.95 9.54
N ARG A 135 0.16 54.59 10.52
CA ARG A 135 0.36 56.05 10.53
C ARG A 135 1.21 56.54 9.36
N ALA A 136 2.17 55.74 8.90
CA ALA A 136 2.96 56.05 7.71
C ALA A 136 2.20 55.78 6.39
N SER A 137 1.00 55.19 6.44
CA SER A 137 0.23 54.71 5.28
C SER A 137 1.05 53.79 4.36
N ALA A 138 1.81 52.89 4.96
CA ALA A 138 2.63 51.91 4.26
C ALA A 138 1.88 50.57 4.20
N ASP A 139 0.91 50.47 3.30
CA ASP A 139 0.06 49.27 3.16
C ASP A 139 0.78 48.10 2.47
N ASN A 140 1.96 48.33 1.91
CA ASN A 140 2.86 47.31 1.37
C ASN A 140 3.75 46.65 2.45
N ILE A 141 3.55 46.95 3.74
CA ILE A 141 4.33 46.36 4.84
C ILE A 141 3.53 45.25 5.54
N TYR A 142 4.11 44.05 5.57
CA TYR A 142 3.55 42.86 6.20
C TYR A 142 4.37 42.44 7.41
N LEU A 143 3.74 42.25 8.57
CA LEU A 143 4.43 41.87 9.80
C LEU A 143 4.40 40.35 10.02
N VAL A 144 5.54 39.79 10.41
CA VAL A 144 5.72 38.36 10.71
C VAL A 144 6.21 38.20 12.14
N ALA A 145 5.56 37.33 12.90
CA ALA A 145 5.95 37.05 14.28
C ALA A 145 6.84 35.79 14.35
N TYR A 146 7.94 35.89 15.10
CA TYR A 146 8.88 34.81 15.43
C TYR A 146 8.86 34.58 16.95
N PRO A 147 7.84 33.89 17.47
CA PRO A 147 7.80 33.53 18.89
C PRO A 147 8.93 32.57 19.23
N GLN A 148 9.50 32.72 20.43
CA GLN A 148 10.50 31.77 20.94
C GLN A 148 9.86 30.49 21.51
N ALA A 149 8.57 30.53 21.87
CA ALA A 149 7.81 29.39 22.39
C ALA A 149 6.45 29.29 21.69
N PHE A 150 6.12 28.08 21.22
CA PHE A 150 4.98 27.84 20.33
C PHE A 150 3.66 27.49 21.03
N ASP A 151 3.63 27.59 22.36
CA ASP A 151 2.49 27.33 23.23
C ASP A 151 1.60 28.58 23.47
N THR A 152 1.94 29.73 22.88
CA THR A 152 1.31 31.03 23.17
C THR A 152 0.21 31.43 22.16
N VAL A 153 -0.90 30.69 22.16
CA VAL A 153 -2.05 30.83 21.22
C VAL A 153 -2.46 32.29 20.96
N SER A 154 -2.53 33.15 22.00
CA SER A 154 -3.02 34.54 21.88
C SER A 154 -2.16 35.47 21.01
N LEU A 155 -0.88 35.16 20.81
CA LEU A 155 0.01 35.93 19.94
C LEU A 155 -0.31 35.68 18.47
N TYR A 156 -0.61 34.43 18.11
CA TYR A 156 -0.82 33.99 16.73
C TYR A 156 -2.15 34.50 16.14
N ASP A 157 -3.16 34.64 17.00
CA ASP A 157 -4.49 35.12 16.63
C ASP A 157 -4.56 36.63 16.37
N LEU A 158 -3.45 37.37 16.53
CA LEU A 158 -3.43 38.81 16.29
C LEU A 158 -3.68 39.13 14.80
N PRO A 159 -4.71 39.92 14.46
CA PRO A 159 -5.00 40.29 13.07
C PRO A 159 -3.90 41.15 12.44
N GLU A 160 -3.05 41.79 13.24
CA GLU A 160 -1.92 42.61 12.80
C GLU A 160 -0.77 41.78 12.19
N ILE A 161 -0.75 40.47 12.43
CA ILE A 161 0.28 39.55 11.95
C ILE A 161 -0.18 38.89 10.65
N TRP A 162 0.61 39.08 9.60
CA TRP A 162 0.38 38.51 8.28
C TRP A 162 0.87 37.06 8.17
N GLY A 163 2.01 36.72 8.78
CA GLY A 163 2.59 35.38 8.69
C GLY A 163 3.32 34.95 9.96
N ILE A 164 3.61 33.65 10.05
CA ILE A 164 4.32 33.05 11.19
C ILE A 164 5.73 32.67 10.79
N GLY A 165 6.68 33.02 11.65
CA GLY A 165 8.09 32.78 11.49
C GLY A 165 8.59 31.59 12.30
N LEU A 166 9.40 30.74 11.68
CA LEU A 166 10.16 29.67 12.33
C LEU A 166 11.65 29.82 12.04
N SER A 167 12.49 29.58 13.04
CA SER A 167 13.93 29.34 12.80
C SER A 167 14.15 27.84 12.71
N TYR A 168 14.64 27.38 11.57
CA TYR A 168 14.98 25.98 11.34
C TYR A 168 16.49 25.90 11.18
N THR A 169 17.16 25.47 12.24
CA THR A 169 18.62 25.47 12.34
C THR A 169 19.17 24.06 12.23
N THR A 170 18.37 23.04 12.54
CA THR A 170 18.78 21.63 12.62
C THR A 170 17.67 20.71 12.12
N TYR A 171 17.99 19.47 11.72
CA TYR A 171 16.98 18.47 11.38
C TYR A 171 16.07 18.12 12.58
N GLU A 172 16.56 18.32 13.80
CA GLU A 172 15.80 18.14 15.04
C GLU A 172 14.66 19.17 15.21
N ASP A 173 14.65 20.25 14.40
CA ASP A 173 13.55 21.22 14.36
C ASP A 173 12.34 20.72 13.53
N GLN A 174 12.44 19.54 12.91
CA GLN A 174 11.38 18.94 12.10
C GLN A 174 10.05 18.73 12.86
N PRO A 175 10.01 18.16 14.07
CA PRO A 175 8.76 17.99 14.81
C PRO A 175 8.11 19.32 15.20
N LEU A 176 8.92 20.37 15.35
CA LEU A 176 8.43 21.71 15.61
C LEU A 176 7.76 22.30 14.36
N LEU A 177 8.37 22.13 13.19
CA LEU A 177 7.78 22.48 11.90
C LEU A 177 6.44 21.74 11.68
N ASP A 178 6.40 20.44 11.96
CA ASP A 178 5.18 19.63 11.88
C ASP A 178 4.06 20.20 12.76
N SER A 179 4.37 20.46 14.04
CA SER A 179 3.41 20.97 15.02
C SER A 179 2.86 22.35 14.62
N ILE A 180 3.71 23.24 14.12
CA ILE A 180 3.29 24.59 13.67
C ILE A 180 2.44 24.49 12.41
N TYR A 181 2.83 23.63 11.48
CA TYR A 181 2.09 23.44 10.24
C TYR A 181 0.69 22.91 10.52
N GLU A 182 0.57 21.82 11.29
CA GLU A 182 -0.74 21.24 11.65
C GLU A 182 -1.65 22.26 12.35
N THR A 183 -1.07 23.16 13.15
CA THR A 183 -1.84 24.11 13.96
C THR A 183 -2.23 25.38 13.19
N PHE A 184 -1.34 25.95 12.36
CA PHE A 184 -1.49 27.32 11.86
C PHE A 184 -1.43 27.47 10.33
N ALA A 185 -0.98 26.44 9.59
CA ALA A 185 -0.82 26.49 8.13
C ALA A 185 -2.10 26.82 7.35
N GLN A 186 -3.25 26.53 7.95
CA GLN A 186 -4.55 26.73 7.29
C GLN A 186 -5.05 28.18 7.35
N VAL A 187 -4.42 29.06 8.14
CA VAL A 187 -4.93 30.42 8.41
C VAL A 187 -3.92 31.52 8.11
N LYS A 188 -2.61 31.27 8.26
CA LYS A 188 -1.55 32.25 7.96
C LYS A 188 -0.35 31.61 7.25
N PRO A 189 0.32 32.31 6.31
CA PRO A 189 1.53 31.82 5.66
C PRO A 189 2.67 31.55 6.65
N LEU A 190 3.43 30.48 6.38
CA LEU A 190 4.61 30.09 7.14
C LEU A 190 5.90 30.56 6.45
N LEU A 191 6.81 31.12 7.24
CA LEU A 191 8.02 31.78 6.84
C LEU A 191 9.20 31.16 7.61
N ILE A 192 10.12 30.51 6.90
CA ILE A 192 11.21 29.80 7.56
C ILE A 192 12.52 30.54 7.36
N ARG A 193 13.15 30.95 8.47
CA ARG A 193 14.56 31.32 8.47
C ARG A 193 15.36 30.06 8.67
N GLU A 194 16.14 29.66 7.68
CA GLU A 194 17.01 28.50 7.77
C GLU A 194 18.44 28.93 8.10
N ASP A 195 19.09 28.15 8.96
CA ASP A 195 20.53 28.24 9.22
C ASP A 195 21.18 26.84 9.29
N ILE A 196 20.55 25.88 8.61
CA ILE A 196 20.92 24.46 8.57
C ILE A 196 22.34 24.33 8.03
N ALA A 197 22.64 25.06 6.95
CA ALA A 197 23.95 25.01 6.31
C ALA A 197 25.06 25.50 7.25
N SER A 198 24.81 26.51 8.07
CA SER A 198 25.80 27.01 9.04
C SER A 198 25.96 26.05 10.23
N TYR A 199 24.84 25.49 10.71
CA TYR A 199 24.85 24.52 11.82
C TYR A 199 25.63 23.25 11.44
N TYR A 200 25.33 22.69 10.27
CA TYR A 200 26.01 21.50 9.75
C TYR A 200 27.21 21.82 8.86
N GLY A 201 27.64 23.08 8.76
CA GLY A 201 28.71 23.52 7.84
C GLY A 201 30.05 22.82 8.08
N SER A 202 30.20 22.25 9.28
CA SER A 202 31.35 21.45 9.68
C SER A 202 31.18 19.93 9.58
N LYS A 203 29.98 19.49 9.19
CA LYS A 203 29.55 18.11 9.06
C LYS A 203 28.98 17.91 7.65
N THR A 204 29.82 18.02 6.63
CA THR A 204 29.40 18.13 5.23
C THR A 204 28.42 17.05 4.77
N SER A 205 28.59 15.79 5.19
CA SER A 205 27.66 14.70 4.85
C SER A 205 26.31 14.84 5.55
N GLU A 206 26.28 15.10 6.86
CA GLU A 206 25.05 15.35 7.63
C GLU A 206 24.35 16.62 7.14
N GLY A 207 25.11 17.66 6.81
CA GLY A 207 24.59 18.91 6.26
C GLY A 207 23.97 18.73 4.90
N VAL A 208 24.61 18.00 3.98
CA VAL A 208 24.01 17.70 2.67
C VAL A 208 22.76 16.84 2.83
N VAL A 209 22.75 15.86 3.74
CA VAL A 209 21.56 15.04 4.03
C VAL A 209 20.45 15.87 4.67
N ALA A 210 20.76 16.73 5.64
CA ALA A 210 19.81 17.59 6.33
C ALA A 210 19.24 18.66 5.38
N LEU A 211 20.07 19.30 4.56
CA LEU A 211 19.63 20.25 3.54
C LEU A 211 18.79 19.54 2.48
N ASN A 212 19.19 18.35 2.02
CA ASN A 212 18.40 17.57 1.08
C ASN A 212 17.06 17.16 1.68
N ALA A 213 17.03 16.61 2.89
CA ALA A 213 15.80 16.25 3.58
C ALA A 213 14.90 17.47 3.81
N PHE A 214 15.45 18.58 4.28
CA PHE A 214 14.69 19.80 4.56
C PHE A 214 14.09 20.44 3.30
N TYR A 215 14.92 20.79 2.30
CA TYR A 215 14.43 21.46 1.10
C TYR A 215 13.54 20.56 0.23
N TYR A 216 13.75 19.25 0.28
CA TYR A 216 12.92 18.29 -0.45
C TYR A 216 11.57 18.06 0.24
N ASN A 217 11.57 17.83 1.56
CA ASN A 217 10.33 17.60 2.32
C ASN A 217 9.48 18.88 2.37
N ILE A 218 10.10 20.06 2.47
CA ILE A 218 9.34 21.32 2.54
C ILE A 218 8.42 21.52 1.33
N ALA A 219 8.93 21.24 0.13
CA ALA A 219 8.18 21.49 -1.10
C ALA A 219 6.96 20.56 -1.24
N LEU A 220 6.95 19.44 -0.50
CA LEU A 220 5.96 18.37 -0.60
C LEU A 220 4.98 18.39 0.57
N ASP A 221 5.51 18.51 1.78
CA ASP A 221 4.75 18.32 3.02
C ASP A 221 4.13 19.63 3.52
N TYR A 222 4.69 20.79 3.13
CA TYR A 222 4.26 22.10 3.62
C TYR A 222 4.00 23.12 2.49
N PRO A 223 3.01 22.89 1.61
CA PRO A 223 2.67 23.77 0.49
C PRO A 223 2.26 25.20 0.87
N CYS A 224 1.98 25.48 2.15
CA CYS A 224 1.67 26.83 2.66
C CYS A 224 2.92 27.69 2.92
N ILE A 225 4.13 27.10 2.88
CA ILE A 225 5.38 27.84 3.05
C ILE A 225 5.56 28.73 1.82
N GLN A 226 5.46 30.03 2.02
CA GLN A 226 5.58 31.00 0.93
C GLN A 226 7.04 31.39 0.68
N THR A 227 7.91 31.33 1.70
CA THR A 227 9.28 31.83 1.59
C THR A 227 10.22 31.19 2.61
N ILE A 228 11.44 30.87 2.16
CA ILE A 228 12.59 30.52 3.01
C ILE A 228 13.65 31.62 2.92
N PHE A 229 14.20 31.99 4.08
CA PHE A 229 15.20 33.04 4.27
C PHE A 229 16.52 32.43 4.72
N TYR A 230 17.61 32.95 4.17
CA TYR A 230 18.98 32.56 4.52
C TYR A 230 19.58 33.54 5.54
N ASP A 231 20.28 33.03 6.56
CA ASP A 231 20.96 33.88 7.55
C ASP A 231 22.26 34.53 7.02
N SER A 232 22.73 34.15 5.82
CA SER A 232 23.84 34.85 5.17
C SER A 232 23.52 36.35 5.06
N GLU A 233 24.50 37.21 5.30
CA GLU A 233 24.43 38.67 5.51
C GLU A 233 23.64 39.50 4.47
N ASN A 234 23.01 38.87 3.47
CA ASN A 234 22.26 39.47 2.38
C ASN A 234 20.72 39.38 2.47
N LEU A 235 20.11 38.76 3.50
CA LEU A 235 18.64 38.74 3.74
C LEU A 235 17.79 38.49 2.46
N LYS A 236 18.23 37.58 1.58
CA LYS A 236 17.50 37.26 0.34
C LYS A 236 16.53 36.11 0.57
N ALA A 237 15.27 36.34 0.19
CA ALA A 237 14.25 35.30 0.04
C ALA A 237 14.51 34.52 -1.27
N ASP A 238 14.36 33.20 -1.28
CA ASP A 238 14.39 32.40 -2.51
C ASP A 238 13.02 31.79 -2.87
N LYS A 239 12.75 31.67 -4.17
CA LYS A 239 11.57 31.00 -4.79
C LYS A 239 11.99 29.57 -5.21
N PRO A 240 11.08 28.60 -5.47
CA PRO A 240 11.30 27.20 -5.10
C PRO A 240 12.60 26.58 -5.64
N TYR A 241 13.53 26.40 -4.69
CA TYR A 241 14.53 25.34 -4.45
C TYR A 241 15.64 25.07 -5.48
N SER A 242 15.44 25.36 -6.76
CA SER A 242 16.40 24.98 -7.81
C SER A 242 17.63 25.89 -7.90
N LYS A 243 17.44 27.19 -7.63
CA LYS A 243 18.49 28.20 -7.78
C LYS A 243 19.49 28.13 -6.63
N PHE A 244 19.00 27.95 -5.40
CA PHE A 244 19.84 27.75 -4.23
C PHE A 244 20.70 26.49 -4.31
N TYR A 245 20.15 25.33 -4.70
CA TYR A 245 20.92 24.09 -4.82
C TYR A 245 22.12 24.25 -5.77
N THR A 246 21.89 25.00 -6.86
CA THR A 246 22.93 25.31 -7.85
C THR A 246 24.02 26.24 -7.30
N GLN A 247 23.65 27.18 -6.42
CA GLN A 247 24.60 28.11 -5.79
C GLN A 247 25.38 27.46 -4.65
N LEU A 248 24.71 26.64 -3.84
CA LEU A 248 25.32 25.83 -2.77
C LEU A 248 26.46 24.97 -3.35
N LEU A 249 26.21 24.24 -4.43
CA LEU A 249 27.22 23.43 -5.12
C LEU A 249 28.38 24.24 -5.73
N ALA A 250 28.24 25.55 -5.88
CA ALA A 250 29.29 26.42 -6.41
C ALA A 250 30.27 26.93 -5.33
N GLU A 251 29.90 26.80 -4.05
CA GLU A 251 30.64 27.36 -2.92
C GLU A 251 32.04 26.73 -2.74
N PRO A 252 33.10 27.52 -2.46
CA PRO A 252 34.48 27.02 -2.43
C PRO A 252 34.81 26.04 -1.31
N TRP A 253 33.99 26.01 -0.24
CA TRP A 253 34.15 25.15 0.93
C TRP A 253 33.41 23.81 0.78
N ILE A 254 32.56 23.66 -0.25
CA ILE A 254 32.06 22.36 -0.66
C ILE A 254 33.17 21.66 -1.43
N ASP A 255 33.62 20.52 -0.91
CA ASP A 255 34.61 19.69 -1.57
C ASP A 255 34.06 19.21 -2.92
N LYS A 256 34.55 19.82 -4.01
CA LYS A 256 34.15 19.52 -5.39
C LYS A 256 34.61 18.14 -5.87
N SER A 257 35.34 17.39 -5.03
CA SER A 257 35.62 15.97 -5.27
C SER A 257 34.45 15.05 -4.89
N TYR A 258 33.42 15.59 -4.21
CA TYR A 258 32.16 14.89 -4.02
C TYR A 258 31.24 15.07 -5.23
N PRO A 259 30.64 13.98 -5.74
CA PRO A 259 29.94 14.01 -7.01
C PRO A 259 28.65 14.82 -6.90
N THR A 260 28.61 15.95 -7.61
CA THR A 260 27.38 16.65 -8.00
C THR A 260 26.41 15.67 -8.66
N SER A 261 25.12 15.83 -8.38
CA SER A 261 23.87 15.09 -8.72
C SER A 261 23.69 14.45 -10.12
N LEU A 262 24.75 13.89 -10.70
CA LEU A 262 24.79 13.09 -11.92
C LEU A 262 25.93 12.05 -11.83
N GLN A 263 27.01 12.30 -11.07
CA GLN A 263 28.07 11.31 -10.83
C GLN A 263 27.84 10.43 -9.58
N ALA A 264 26.97 10.82 -8.64
CA ALA A 264 26.60 9.96 -7.52
C ALA A 264 25.78 8.73 -7.98
N LEU A 265 25.19 8.82 -9.17
CA LEU A 265 24.56 7.71 -9.89
C LEU A 265 25.57 6.75 -10.54
N ASN A 266 26.87 7.10 -10.59
CA ASN A 266 27.95 6.22 -11.04
C ASN A 266 28.63 5.47 -9.89
N LEU A 267 27.85 4.98 -8.91
CA LEU A 267 28.31 3.92 -8.00
C LEU A 267 28.36 2.58 -8.75
N HIS A 268 29.19 2.52 -9.80
CA HIS A 268 29.65 1.31 -10.46
C HIS A 268 31.01 0.89 -9.88
N LYS A 269 31.05 0.65 -8.57
CA LYS A 269 31.96 -0.31 -7.92
C LYS A 269 31.23 -0.88 -6.72
N GLU A 270 31.00 -2.19 -6.73
CA GLU A 270 30.28 -3.00 -5.73
C GLU A 270 30.68 -2.81 -4.25
N ALA A 271 31.69 -1.98 -3.94
CA ALA A 271 32.28 -1.88 -2.61
C ALA A 271 31.75 -0.74 -1.73
N ASP A 272 31.10 0.30 -2.28
CA ASP A 272 30.80 1.54 -1.53
C ASP A 272 29.38 2.13 -1.72
N LEU A 273 28.40 1.35 -2.22
CA LEU A 273 27.00 1.70 -1.92
C LEU A 273 26.85 1.63 -0.39
N PRO A 274 26.36 2.68 0.29
CA PRO A 274 26.19 2.60 1.74
C PRO A 274 25.34 1.38 2.04
N LYS A 275 25.72 0.63 3.09
CA LYS A 275 25.00 -0.56 3.59
C LYS A 275 23.47 -0.37 3.78
N ALA A 276 22.98 0.87 3.64
CA ALA A 276 21.61 1.32 3.67
C ALA A 276 20.70 0.83 2.53
N TYR A 277 21.19 0.40 1.36
CA TYR A 277 20.31 -0.09 0.27
C TYR A 277 20.70 -1.48 -0.19
N GLN A 278 19.74 -2.40 -0.22
CA GLN A 278 19.95 -3.79 -0.61
C GLN A 278 18.99 -4.19 -1.75
N PRO A 279 19.42 -5.02 -2.71
CA PRO A 279 18.52 -5.58 -3.72
C PRO A 279 17.32 -6.27 -3.07
N LEU A 280 16.15 -6.03 -3.65
CA LEU A 280 14.92 -6.67 -3.24
C LEU A 280 14.94 -8.14 -3.70
N THR A 281 14.57 -9.05 -2.81
CA THR A 281 14.54 -10.49 -3.09
C THR A 281 13.21 -11.08 -2.66
N GLU A 282 12.86 -12.24 -3.21
CA GLU A 282 11.60 -12.95 -2.90
C GLU A 282 11.42 -13.33 -1.43
N TYR A 283 12.51 -13.47 -0.68
CA TYR A 283 12.50 -13.78 0.75
C TYR A 283 12.47 -12.55 1.64
N ARG A 284 12.54 -11.34 1.08
CA ARG A 284 12.54 -10.11 1.87
C ARG A 284 11.11 -9.78 2.30
N THR A 285 10.95 -9.58 3.60
CA THR A 285 9.69 -9.10 4.19
C THR A 285 9.62 -7.58 4.11
N LEU A 286 8.51 -7.08 3.59
CA LEU A 286 8.15 -5.67 3.53
C LEU A 286 6.94 -5.41 4.42
N ASP A 287 7.01 -4.32 5.18
CA ASP A 287 5.97 -3.85 6.08
C ASP A 287 5.69 -2.36 5.83
N LYS A 288 4.81 -1.77 6.64
CA LYS A 288 4.48 -0.33 6.57
C LYS A 288 5.67 0.62 6.77
N ASN A 289 6.77 0.15 7.35
CA ASN A 289 7.97 0.96 7.59
C ASN A 289 8.99 0.79 6.47
N SER A 290 8.78 -0.18 5.58
CA SER A 290 9.67 -0.48 4.47
C SER A 290 9.57 0.61 3.41
N LYS A 291 10.73 1.10 2.96
CA LYS A 291 10.84 2.04 1.85
C LYS A 291 11.50 1.36 0.66
N LEU A 292 10.85 1.44 -0.49
CA LEU A 292 11.35 0.94 -1.77
C LEU A 292 11.97 2.08 -2.58
N LEU A 293 13.06 1.75 -3.25
CA LEU A 293 13.77 2.62 -4.17
C LEU A 293 13.94 1.89 -5.50
N VAL A 294 13.75 2.60 -6.62
CA VAL A 294 14.08 2.07 -7.94
C VAL A 294 15.41 2.68 -8.40
N GLN A 295 16.40 1.81 -8.58
CA GLN A 295 17.69 2.15 -9.18
C GLN A 295 17.66 1.89 -10.68
N VAL A 296 18.17 2.82 -11.48
CA VAL A 296 18.28 2.69 -12.94
C VAL A 296 19.75 2.43 -13.28
N LYS A 297 20.08 1.25 -13.83
CA LYS A 297 21.45 0.77 -14.07
C LYS A 297 22.12 1.33 -15.33
N GLU A 298 21.37 1.94 -16.26
CA GLU A 298 21.92 2.48 -17.52
C GLU A 298 21.76 4.01 -17.62
N GLU A 299 22.68 4.67 -18.32
CA GLU A 299 22.75 6.14 -18.56
C GLU A 299 21.61 6.70 -19.45
N LYS A 300 20.35 6.29 -19.25
CA LYS A 300 19.19 6.98 -19.82
C LYS A 300 18.23 7.57 -18.78
N PRO A 301 18.70 8.30 -17.75
CA PRO A 301 17.81 9.00 -16.82
C PRO A 301 17.00 10.12 -17.50
N ALA A 302 17.40 10.61 -18.69
CA ALA A 302 16.74 11.71 -19.38
C ALA A 302 15.38 11.37 -20.03
N SER A 303 15.04 10.08 -20.21
CA SER A 303 13.77 9.67 -20.84
C SER A 303 12.68 9.28 -19.85
N ILE A 304 13.02 8.88 -18.61
CA ILE A 304 12.03 8.46 -17.62
C ILE A 304 11.39 9.71 -17.01
N HIS A 305 10.10 9.89 -17.27
CA HIS A 305 9.28 10.95 -16.70
C HIS A 305 8.53 10.48 -15.44
N CYS A 306 8.20 9.19 -15.38
CA CYS A 306 7.41 8.63 -14.29
C CYS A 306 7.75 7.16 -14.07
N ILE A 307 7.84 6.76 -12.81
CA ILE A 307 7.80 5.37 -12.36
C ILE A 307 6.43 5.13 -11.72
N GLN A 308 5.70 4.15 -12.23
CA GLN A 308 4.48 3.66 -11.61
C GLN A 308 4.80 2.43 -10.77
N TYR A 309 4.27 2.39 -9.55
CA TYR A 309 4.29 1.23 -8.67
C TYR A 309 2.92 0.59 -8.66
N SER A 310 2.90 -0.71 -8.88
CA SER A 310 1.72 -1.52 -8.70
C SER A 310 2.01 -2.63 -7.69
N LEU A 311 1.07 -2.87 -6.78
CA LEU A 311 1.10 -4.00 -5.87
C LEU A 311 -0.05 -4.93 -6.22
N ASN A 312 0.27 -6.18 -6.52
CA ASN A 312 -0.68 -7.23 -6.85
C ASN A 312 -1.62 -6.91 -8.03
N GLY A 313 -1.13 -6.11 -8.97
CA GLY A 313 -1.85 -5.66 -10.16
C GLY A 313 -2.57 -4.32 -10.01
N GLU A 314 -2.70 -3.78 -8.80
CA GLU A 314 -3.31 -2.48 -8.55
C GLU A 314 -2.25 -1.38 -8.49
N ILE A 315 -2.55 -0.23 -9.08
CA ILE A 315 -1.64 0.93 -9.04
C ILE A 315 -1.73 1.56 -7.66
N VAL A 316 -0.61 1.58 -6.95
CA VAL A 316 -0.53 2.11 -5.58
C VAL A 316 0.15 3.46 -5.51
N SER A 317 1.04 3.78 -6.46
CA SER A 317 1.73 5.07 -6.48
C SER A 317 2.40 5.39 -7.83
N HIS A 318 2.77 6.66 -7.99
CA HIS A 318 3.64 7.15 -9.05
C HIS A 318 4.75 8.00 -8.45
N SER A 319 5.97 7.89 -8.99
CA SER A 319 7.09 8.78 -8.69
C SER A 319 7.58 9.45 -9.97
N PHE A 320 7.57 10.77 -10.00
CA PHE A 320 7.90 11.56 -11.20
C PHE A 320 9.33 12.13 -11.17
N THR A 321 10.00 12.04 -10.02
CA THR A 321 11.36 12.55 -9.84
C THR A 321 12.23 11.51 -9.14
N ALA A 322 13.50 11.46 -9.54
CA ALA A 322 14.49 10.64 -8.88
C ALA A 322 14.97 11.31 -7.58
N PRO A 323 15.32 10.54 -6.52
CA PRO A 323 15.24 9.08 -6.44
C PRO A 323 13.78 8.60 -6.41
N PHE A 324 13.43 7.63 -7.26
CA PHE A 324 12.07 7.13 -7.34
C PHE A 324 11.79 6.26 -6.11
N LEU A 325 11.11 6.85 -5.12
CA LEU A 325 10.84 6.23 -3.83
C LEU A 325 9.36 5.86 -3.71
N PHE A 326 9.09 4.80 -2.96
CA PHE A 326 7.75 4.37 -2.60
C PHE A 326 7.71 3.85 -1.16
N SER A 327 6.65 4.19 -0.42
CA SER A 327 6.36 3.64 0.91
C SER A 327 4.98 3.01 0.88
N PHE A 328 4.81 1.90 1.58
CA PHE A 328 3.56 1.14 1.55
C PHE A 328 2.47 1.83 2.37
N ASN A 329 1.26 1.86 1.82
CA ASN A 329 0.07 2.10 2.62
C ASN A 329 -0.21 0.85 3.48
N PRO A 330 -0.30 0.97 4.83
CA PRO A 330 -0.64 -0.16 5.69
C PRO A 330 -1.94 -0.88 5.29
N GLU A 331 -2.91 -0.17 4.73
CA GLU A 331 -4.19 -0.72 4.29
C GLU A 331 -4.06 -1.64 3.07
N GLU A 332 -2.96 -1.57 2.32
CA GLU A 332 -2.71 -2.44 1.15
C GLU A 332 -2.01 -3.74 1.55
N LEU A 333 -1.46 -3.80 2.77
CA LEU A 333 -0.66 -4.92 3.26
C LEU A 333 -1.52 -6.03 3.88
N TYR A 334 -1.07 -7.26 3.68
CA TYR A 334 -1.55 -8.48 4.34
C TYR A 334 -0.35 -9.39 4.60
N ASN A 335 -0.54 -10.46 5.38
CA ASN A 335 0.51 -11.44 5.61
C ASN A 335 0.51 -12.47 4.47
N GLY A 336 1.60 -12.55 3.71
CA GLY A 336 1.69 -13.47 2.57
C GLY A 336 2.62 -12.95 1.49
N VAL A 337 2.47 -13.45 0.27
CA VAL A 337 3.28 -13.04 -0.88
C VAL A 337 2.58 -11.89 -1.60
N GLY A 338 3.30 -10.79 -1.80
CA GLY A 338 2.92 -9.70 -2.69
C GLY A 338 3.74 -9.71 -3.98
N ARG A 339 3.14 -9.26 -5.08
CA ARG A 339 3.82 -9.07 -6.37
C ARG A 339 3.93 -7.58 -6.66
N LEU A 340 5.15 -7.06 -6.56
CA LEU A 340 5.45 -5.68 -6.92
C LEU A 340 5.76 -5.60 -8.40
N GLU A 341 5.11 -4.69 -9.10
CA GLU A 341 5.42 -4.35 -10.48
C GLU A 341 5.80 -2.86 -10.54
N VAL A 342 6.89 -2.57 -11.23
CA VAL A 342 7.36 -1.21 -11.44
C VAL A 342 7.46 -0.97 -12.93
N LYS A 343 6.84 0.10 -13.40
CA LYS A 343 6.80 0.49 -14.82
C LYS A 343 7.36 1.90 -15.00
N ALA A 344 8.35 2.05 -15.88
CA ALA A 344 8.89 3.35 -16.26
C ALA A 344 8.22 3.87 -17.53
N PHE A 345 7.83 5.14 -17.53
CA PHE A 345 7.18 5.82 -18.64
C PHE A 345 7.94 7.08 -19.06
N ASP A 346 7.89 7.41 -20.34
CA ASP A 346 8.33 8.70 -20.85
C ASP A 346 7.27 9.80 -20.68
N LYS A 347 7.61 11.03 -21.08
CA LYS A 347 6.71 12.19 -20.99
C LYS A 347 5.45 12.05 -21.87
N ALA A 348 5.51 11.25 -22.93
CA ALA A 348 4.37 10.97 -23.81
C ALA A 348 3.49 9.82 -23.27
N GLY A 349 3.87 9.19 -22.16
CA GLY A 349 3.16 8.06 -21.55
C GLY A 349 3.50 6.71 -22.18
N ASN A 350 4.55 6.62 -23.00
CA ASN A 350 4.99 5.34 -23.55
C ASN A 350 5.72 4.54 -22.46
N LEU A 351 5.40 3.25 -22.35
CA LEU A 351 6.12 2.32 -21.48
C LEU A 351 7.55 2.14 -22.02
N LEU A 352 8.53 2.59 -21.24
CA LEU A 352 9.94 2.41 -21.53
C LEU A 352 10.41 1.04 -21.06
N GLU A 353 10.03 0.69 -19.83
CA GLU A 353 10.55 -0.48 -19.15
C GLU A 353 9.62 -0.95 -18.03
N SER A 354 9.69 -2.23 -17.67
CA SER A 354 8.96 -2.81 -16.56
C SER A 354 9.77 -3.90 -15.89
N THR A 355 9.63 -4.03 -14.58
CA THR A 355 10.16 -5.14 -13.81
C THR A 355 9.13 -5.59 -12.77
N THR A 356 9.22 -6.85 -12.35
CA THR A 356 8.30 -7.46 -11.39
C THR A 356 9.08 -8.29 -10.39
N GLN A 357 8.76 -8.15 -9.11
CA GLN A 357 9.40 -8.86 -8.02
C GLN A 357 8.36 -9.32 -7.01
N ASP A 358 8.33 -10.62 -6.76
CA ASP A 358 7.57 -11.18 -5.63
C ASP A 358 8.33 -10.89 -4.33
N VAL A 359 7.60 -10.66 -3.24
CA VAL A 359 8.11 -10.32 -1.92
C VAL A 359 7.21 -10.89 -0.83
N LEU A 360 7.73 -11.04 0.39
CA LEU A 360 6.90 -11.31 1.55
C LEU A 360 6.33 -9.97 2.05
N LEU A 361 5.03 -9.92 2.27
CA LEU A 361 4.34 -8.80 2.90
C LEU A 361 4.03 -9.14 4.36
N SER A 362 4.20 -8.16 5.22
CA SER A 362 3.78 -8.19 6.62
C SER A 362 2.82 -7.04 6.87
N GLY A 363 1.54 -7.37 6.94
CA GLY A 363 0.49 -6.46 7.36
C GLY A 363 0.32 -6.45 8.88
N ASN A 364 -0.83 -5.94 9.33
CA ASN A 364 -1.24 -6.14 10.72
C ASN A 364 -1.52 -7.62 10.98
N ALA A 365 -1.29 -8.08 12.21
CA ALA A 365 -1.71 -9.42 12.61
C ALA A 365 -3.23 -9.56 12.39
N PRO A 366 -3.70 -10.64 11.74
CA PRO A 366 -5.12 -10.83 11.52
C PRO A 366 -5.84 -10.93 12.87
N SER A 367 -7.06 -10.42 12.93
CA SER A 367 -7.88 -10.60 14.13
C SER A 367 -8.11 -12.09 14.40
N PRO A 368 -8.36 -12.48 15.65
CA PRO A 368 -8.91 -13.80 15.92
C PRO A 368 -10.18 -14.00 15.10
N LYS A 369 -10.32 -15.19 14.54
CA LYS A 369 -11.55 -15.59 13.84
C LYS A 369 -12.69 -15.83 14.83
N ALA A 370 -13.92 -15.66 14.36
CA ALA A 370 -15.10 -15.96 15.16
C ALA A 370 -15.12 -17.43 15.60
N PRO A 371 -15.44 -17.73 16.88
CA PRO A 371 -15.57 -19.11 17.35
C PRO A 371 -16.56 -19.89 16.48
N ARG A 372 -16.19 -21.11 16.10
CA ARG A 372 -17.05 -21.97 15.31
C ARG A 372 -18.15 -22.58 16.16
N MET A 373 -19.35 -22.60 15.62
CA MET A 373 -20.39 -23.48 16.10
C MET A 373 -19.97 -24.91 15.78
N THR A 374 -19.50 -25.61 16.80
CA THR A 374 -19.29 -27.06 16.69
C THR A 374 -20.64 -27.76 16.89
N PRO A 375 -20.92 -28.84 16.16
CA PRO A 375 -22.08 -29.67 16.46
C PRO A 375 -22.03 -30.20 17.90
N SER A 376 -23.12 -30.83 18.33
CA SER A 376 -23.37 -31.36 19.68
C SER A 376 -22.37 -32.43 20.19
N TYR A 377 -21.34 -32.78 19.41
CA TYR A 377 -20.29 -33.71 19.80
C TYR A 377 -19.11 -32.93 20.37
N ALA A 378 -19.01 -32.89 21.70
CA ALA A 378 -17.95 -32.15 22.37
C ALA A 378 -16.57 -32.66 21.92
N LEU A 379 -15.60 -31.75 21.79
CA LEU A 379 -14.23 -32.09 21.33
C LEU A 379 -13.59 -33.22 22.15
N GLU A 380 -13.92 -33.35 23.43
CA GLU A 380 -13.35 -34.40 24.31
C GLU A 380 -14.10 -35.75 24.26
N GLN A 381 -15.20 -35.85 23.50
CA GLN A 381 -16.00 -37.06 23.45
C GLN A 381 -15.30 -38.15 22.60
N LYS A 382 -15.24 -39.38 23.14
CA LYS A 382 -14.59 -40.51 22.46
C LYS A 382 -15.40 -40.97 21.24
N SER A 383 -14.76 -40.93 20.07
CA SER A 383 -15.34 -41.29 18.77
C SER A 383 -16.12 -42.61 18.79
N THR A 384 -17.35 -42.59 18.28
CA THR A 384 -18.08 -43.80 17.86
C THR A 384 -17.95 -44.05 16.36
N TYR A 385 -17.43 -43.07 15.63
CA TYR A 385 -17.17 -43.17 14.21
C TYR A 385 -15.86 -43.93 13.94
N THR A 386 -15.96 -45.01 13.16
CA THR A 386 -14.83 -45.91 12.85
C THR A 386 -14.63 -46.13 11.35
N LYS A 387 -15.41 -45.42 10.51
CA LYS A 387 -15.36 -45.62 9.05
C LYS A 387 -14.17 -44.87 8.46
N ALA A 388 -13.71 -45.36 7.30
CA ALA A 388 -12.58 -44.77 6.60
C ALA A 388 -12.92 -43.47 5.83
N VAL A 389 -14.20 -43.11 5.68
CA VAL A 389 -14.68 -42.09 4.72
C VAL A 389 -15.69 -41.13 5.33
N VAL A 390 -15.31 -39.86 5.52
CA VAL A 390 -16.26 -38.78 5.84
C VAL A 390 -16.83 -38.20 4.53
N PRO A 391 -18.15 -38.26 4.30
CA PRO A 391 -18.76 -37.64 3.11
C PRO A 391 -18.65 -36.13 3.14
N VAL A 392 -18.31 -35.54 2.00
CA VAL A 392 -18.22 -34.09 1.79
C VAL A 392 -19.13 -33.72 0.63
N LEU A 393 -20.16 -32.91 0.88
CA LEU A 393 -21.12 -32.45 -0.12
C LEU A 393 -20.61 -31.19 -0.79
N MET A 394 -20.91 -31.04 -2.08
CA MET A 394 -20.53 -29.88 -2.88
C MET A 394 -21.75 -29.27 -3.57
N TYR A 395 -21.94 -27.98 -3.33
CA TYR A 395 -22.93 -27.10 -3.96
C TYR A 395 -22.21 -25.92 -4.64
N HIS A 396 -22.92 -25.19 -5.52
CA HIS A 396 -22.37 -23.98 -6.15
C HIS A 396 -23.42 -22.85 -6.13
N VAL A 397 -24.50 -22.99 -6.90
CA VAL A 397 -25.51 -21.94 -7.08
C VAL A 397 -26.83 -22.34 -6.44
N PHE A 398 -27.49 -21.41 -5.78
CA PHE A 398 -28.82 -21.54 -5.20
C PHE A 398 -29.81 -20.67 -5.96
N SER A 399 -31.04 -21.15 -6.15
CA SER A 399 -32.06 -20.42 -6.91
C SER A 399 -33.44 -20.50 -6.28
N GLU A 400 -34.23 -19.43 -6.41
CA GLU A 400 -35.67 -19.48 -6.11
C GLU A 400 -36.47 -20.23 -7.17
N ALA A 401 -35.91 -20.44 -8.37
CA ALA A 401 -36.57 -21.18 -9.42
C ALA A 401 -36.73 -22.65 -9.02
N LYS A 402 -37.97 -23.15 -9.13
CA LYS A 402 -38.27 -24.57 -8.89
C LYS A 402 -37.50 -25.49 -9.83
N GLU A 403 -37.31 -25.07 -11.07
CA GLU A 403 -36.55 -25.78 -12.09
C GLU A 403 -35.47 -24.84 -12.65
N PRO A 404 -34.23 -24.89 -12.13
CA PRO A 404 -33.18 -23.98 -12.55
C PRO A 404 -32.65 -24.31 -13.95
N ASN A 405 -32.21 -23.27 -14.67
CA ASN A 405 -31.74 -23.40 -16.06
C ASN A 405 -30.49 -24.28 -16.22
N ASN A 406 -29.62 -24.35 -15.20
CA ASN A 406 -28.46 -25.24 -15.17
C ASN A 406 -28.50 -26.17 -13.93
N PRO A 407 -29.31 -27.24 -13.97
CA PRO A 407 -29.57 -28.07 -12.79
C PRO A 407 -28.37 -28.92 -12.34
N PHE A 408 -27.24 -28.88 -13.05
CA PHE A 408 -26.02 -29.60 -12.71
C PHE A 408 -25.20 -28.93 -11.60
N ILE A 409 -25.25 -27.60 -11.53
CA ILE A 409 -24.52 -26.77 -10.55
C ILE A 409 -25.46 -25.89 -9.72
N THR A 410 -26.68 -25.69 -10.19
CA THR A 410 -27.72 -24.93 -9.48
C THR A 410 -28.67 -25.87 -8.76
N VAL A 411 -29.01 -25.55 -7.51
CA VAL A 411 -30.06 -26.21 -6.72
C VAL A 411 -31.14 -25.20 -6.34
N GLY A 412 -32.40 -25.53 -6.60
CA GLY A 412 -33.53 -24.76 -6.07
C GLY A 412 -33.50 -24.73 -4.53
N ILE A 413 -33.77 -23.58 -3.91
CA ILE A 413 -33.62 -23.39 -2.46
C ILE A 413 -34.58 -24.29 -1.66
N GLU A 414 -35.79 -24.52 -2.17
CA GLU A 414 -36.74 -25.50 -1.59
C GLU A 414 -36.14 -26.92 -1.60
N ARG A 415 -35.51 -27.33 -2.72
CA ARG A 415 -34.85 -28.64 -2.85
C ARG A 415 -33.67 -28.77 -1.90
N PHE A 416 -32.87 -27.72 -1.75
CA PHE A 416 -31.76 -27.69 -0.81
C PHE A 416 -32.23 -27.88 0.64
N GLU A 417 -33.29 -27.18 1.03
CA GLU A 417 -33.88 -27.32 2.36
C GLU A 417 -34.43 -28.74 2.60
N GLU A 418 -35.09 -29.35 1.61
CA GLU A 418 -35.54 -30.75 1.68
C GLU A 418 -34.38 -31.74 1.87
N GLN A 419 -33.29 -31.55 1.12
CA GLN A 419 -32.07 -32.37 1.24
C GLN A 419 -31.46 -32.24 2.65
N LEU A 420 -31.35 -31.00 3.15
CA LEU A 420 -30.81 -30.72 4.47
C LEU A 420 -31.64 -31.37 5.57
N LYS A 421 -32.96 -31.19 5.51
CA LYS A 421 -33.90 -31.77 6.48
C LYS A 421 -33.82 -33.30 6.47
N ALA A 422 -33.75 -33.93 5.30
CA ALA A 422 -33.64 -35.38 5.22
C ALA A 422 -32.34 -35.92 5.83
N LEU A 423 -31.23 -35.22 5.68
CA LEU A 423 -29.96 -35.58 6.33
C LEU A 423 -30.09 -35.53 7.85
N LEU A 424 -30.62 -34.42 8.38
CA LEU A 424 -30.85 -34.24 9.82
C LEU A 424 -31.81 -35.30 10.39
N ASP A 425 -32.94 -35.54 9.72
CA ASP A 425 -33.93 -36.54 10.11
C ASP A 425 -33.37 -37.97 10.12
N ASN A 426 -32.32 -38.23 9.33
CA ASN A 426 -31.63 -39.52 9.26
C ASN A 426 -30.37 -39.60 10.16
N GLY A 427 -30.20 -38.61 11.05
CA GLY A 427 -29.16 -38.60 12.08
C GLY A 427 -27.77 -38.20 11.58
N TYR A 428 -27.66 -37.60 10.39
CA TYR A 428 -26.39 -36.99 9.97
C TYR A 428 -26.10 -35.75 10.83
N THR A 429 -24.83 -35.61 11.20
CA THR A 429 -24.34 -34.48 11.98
C THR A 429 -23.30 -33.74 11.15
N PHE A 430 -23.57 -32.46 10.87
CA PHE A 430 -22.69 -31.62 10.09
C PHE A 430 -21.48 -31.20 10.92
N ILE A 431 -20.27 -31.49 10.42
CA ILE A 431 -18.99 -31.15 11.04
C ILE A 431 -18.21 -30.17 10.17
N THR A 432 -17.17 -29.56 10.73
CA THR A 432 -16.23 -28.67 10.03
C THR A 432 -14.93 -29.39 9.64
N PHE A 433 -14.11 -28.78 8.78
CA PHE A 433 -12.74 -29.27 8.54
C PHE A 433 -11.86 -29.20 9.79
N LYS A 434 -12.15 -28.31 10.74
CA LYS A 434 -11.46 -28.27 12.04
C LYS A 434 -11.78 -29.51 12.88
N ASP A 435 -13.05 -29.91 12.94
CA ASP A 435 -13.45 -31.14 13.64
C ASP A 435 -12.78 -32.37 13.01
N LEU A 436 -12.71 -32.41 11.67
CA LEU A 436 -12.00 -33.46 10.95
C LEU A 436 -10.49 -33.46 11.26
N ASP A 437 -9.85 -32.28 11.33
CA ASP A 437 -8.43 -32.16 11.67
C ASP A 437 -8.12 -32.73 13.06
N LEU A 438 -8.91 -32.33 14.06
CA LEU A 438 -8.78 -32.78 15.44
C LEU A 438 -9.00 -34.28 15.57
N TYR A 439 -9.97 -34.83 14.84
CA TYR A 439 -10.19 -36.27 14.76
C TYR A 439 -8.98 -37.02 14.19
N LEU A 440 -8.44 -36.54 13.06
CA LEU A 440 -7.29 -37.18 12.42
C LEU A 440 -6.00 -37.07 13.27
N LYS A 441 -5.91 -36.08 14.16
CA LYS A 441 -4.83 -35.95 15.14
C LYS A 441 -5.04 -36.79 16.40
N GLY A 442 -6.22 -37.38 16.58
CA GLY A 442 -6.58 -38.13 17.79
C GLY A 442 -6.88 -37.22 19.00
N GLU A 443 -7.11 -35.94 18.75
CA GLU A 443 -7.41 -34.92 19.78
C GLU A 443 -8.92 -34.84 20.07
N ALA A 444 -9.76 -35.29 19.13
CA ALA A 444 -11.22 -35.32 19.28
C ALA A 444 -11.87 -36.55 18.60
N GLY A 445 -13.12 -36.83 18.93
CA GLY A 445 -13.94 -37.81 18.20
C GLY A 445 -14.87 -37.18 17.17
N LEU A 446 -15.51 -38.01 16.34
CA LEU A 446 -16.58 -37.59 15.42
C LEU A 446 -17.92 -38.23 15.80
N PRO A 447 -19.06 -37.59 15.44
CA PRO A 447 -20.39 -38.15 15.58
C PRO A 447 -20.55 -39.40 14.69
N GLU A 448 -21.56 -40.22 14.95
CA GLU A 448 -21.76 -41.52 14.26
C GLU A 448 -21.96 -41.39 12.73
N LYS A 449 -22.58 -40.31 12.27
CA LYS A 449 -22.79 -40.00 10.85
C LYS A 449 -22.28 -38.59 10.53
N PRO A 450 -20.96 -38.36 10.53
CA PRO A 450 -20.38 -37.06 10.23
C PRO A 450 -20.56 -36.75 8.75
N ILE A 451 -20.82 -35.49 8.43
CA ILE A 451 -20.89 -35.02 7.05
C ILE A 451 -20.38 -33.58 6.98
N ILE A 452 -19.68 -33.22 5.90
CA ILE A 452 -19.23 -31.83 5.66
C ILE A 452 -20.07 -31.27 4.51
N LEU A 453 -20.59 -30.05 4.68
CA LEU A 453 -21.25 -29.30 3.60
C LEU A 453 -20.31 -28.23 3.08
N THR A 454 -20.13 -28.19 1.76
CA THR A 454 -19.34 -27.16 1.08
C THR A 454 -20.13 -26.47 -0.03
N ALA A 455 -19.85 -25.19 -0.25
CA ALA A 455 -20.28 -24.48 -1.45
C ALA A 455 -19.09 -23.72 -2.06
N ASP A 456 -19.00 -23.72 -3.38
CA ASP A 456 -17.89 -23.09 -4.10
C ASP A 456 -18.25 -21.69 -4.62
N ASP A 457 -17.25 -21.01 -5.18
CA ASP A 457 -17.30 -19.76 -5.92
C ASP A 457 -17.64 -18.48 -5.15
N GLY A 458 -18.43 -18.53 -4.07
CA GLY A 458 -18.78 -17.34 -3.30
C GLY A 458 -19.86 -16.44 -3.93
N TYR A 459 -20.77 -17.04 -4.70
CA TYR A 459 -21.91 -16.32 -5.28
C TYR A 459 -22.81 -15.69 -4.21
N LEU A 460 -23.51 -14.61 -4.58
CA LEU A 460 -24.38 -13.86 -3.70
C LEU A 460 -25.51 -14.71 -3.14
N ASP A 461 -26.00 -15.69 -3.90
CA ASP A 461 -27.04 -16.62 -3.45
C ASP A 461 -26.57 -17.57 -2.32
N ASN A 462 -25.27 -17.79 -2.15
CA ASN A 462 -24.72 -18.47 -0.97
C ASN A 462 -25.06 -17.68 0.30
N TYR A 463 -25.06 -16.34 0.22
CA TYR A 463 -25.42 -15.44 1.32
C TYR A 463 -26.94 -15.18 1.40
N THR A 464 -27.62 -14.89 0.29
CA THR A 464 -29.03 -14.46 0.33
C THR A 464 -30.02 -15.63 0.43
N LEU A 465 -29.66 -16.83 -0.03
CA LEU A 465 -30.54 -17.99 -0.04
C LEU A 465 -30.03 -19.11 0.86
N ALA A 466 -28.81 -19.61 0.65
CA ALA A 466 -28.31 -20.78 1.38
C ALA A 466 -28.05 -20.48 2.87
N PHE A 467 -27.40 -19.36 3.18
CA PHE A 467 -27.07 -18.99 4.55
C PHE A 467 -28.28 -18.87 5.49
N PRO A 468 -29.41 -18.22 5.12
CA PRO A 468 -30.63 -18.23 5.94
C PRO A 468 -31.17 -19.63 6.24
N VAL A 469 -31.11 -20.56 5.28
CA VAL A 469 -31.52 -21.96 5.50
C VAL A 469 -30.54 -22.64 6.47
N LEU A 470 -29.23 -22.49 6.26
CA LEU A 470 -28.21 -23.03 7.16
C LEU A 470 -28.36 -22.49 8.59
N GLN A 471 -28.66 -21.19 8.75
CA GLN A 471 -28.97 -20.58 10.05
C GLN A 471 -30.22 -21.17 10.69
N LYS A 472 -31.30 -21.35 9.92
CA LYS A 472 -32.56 -21.94 10.42
C LYS A 472 -32.33 -23.33 11.05
N TYR A 473 -31.44 -24.13 10.46
CA TYR A 473 -31.14 -25.48 10.93
C TYR A 473 -29.86 -25.58 11.78
N GLN A 474 -29.16 -24.46 12.03
CA GLN A 474 -27.89 -24.41 12.76
C GLN A 474 -26.83 -25.36 12.17
N VAL A 475 -26.75 -25.41 10.84
CA VAL A 475 -25.86 -26.30 10.11
C VAL A 475 -24.57 -25.56 9.73
N PRO A 476 -23.39 -25.98 10.22
CA PRO A 476 -22.14 -25.42 9.79
C PRO A 476 -21.81 -25.83 8.34
N ALA A 477 -21.10 -24.96 7.62
CA ALA A 477 -20.67 -25.19 6.25
C ALA A 477 -19.33 -24.53 5.96
N THR A 478 -18.62 -25.00 4.93
CA THR A 478 -17.41 -24.36 4.41
C THR A 478 -17.66 -23.77 3.03
N PHE A 479 -17.44 -22.48 2.84
CA PHE A 479 -17.53 -21.84 1.53
C PHE A 479 -16.13 -21.60 0.97
N PHE A 480 -15.82 -22.19 -0.19
CA PHE A 480 -14.55 -21.97 -0.88
C PHE A 480 -14.70 -20.76 -1.81
N VAL A 481 -13.92 -19.71 -1.56
CA VAL A 481 -14.11 -18.40 -2.20
C VAL A 481 -12.81 -17.93 -2.87
N PRO A 482 -12.88 -17.42 -4.10
CA PRO A 482 -11.81 -16.65 -4.76
C PRO A 482 -11.88 -15.17 -4.33
N PRO A 483 -11.00 -14.70 -3.40
CA PRO A 483 -11.10 -13.36 -2.82
C PRO A 483 -10.89 -12.21 -3.81
N GLY A 484 -10.30 -12.46 -4.98
CA GLY A 484 -10.08 -11.47 -6.03
C GLY A 484 -11.35 -11.08 -6.81
N ILE A 485 -12.46 -11.80 -6.62
CA ILE A 485 -13.74 -11.49 -7.27
C ILE A 485 -14.90 -11.30 -6.27
N VAL A 486 -14.61 -11.22 -4.97
CA VAL A 486 -15.59 -10.87 -3.93
C VAL A 486 -16.20 -9.49 -4.24
N GLY A 487 -17.53 -9.42 -4.27
CA GLY A 487 -18.29 -8.23 -4.61
C GLY A 487 -18.31 -7.86 -6.10
N ILE A 488 -17.72 -8.68 -6.98
CA ILE A 488 -17.70 -8.46 -8.44
C ILE A 488 -18.82 -9.29 -9.10
N ASP A 489 -19.36 -8.83 -10.23
CA ASP A 489 -20.25 -9.63 -11.08
C ASP A 489 -19.45 -10.26 -12.23
N THR A 490 -19.31 -11.58 -12.21
CA THR A 490 -18.61 -12.36 -13.26
C THR A 490 -19.60 -13.14 -14.15
N GLY A 491 -20.84 -12.67 -14.25
CA GLY A 491 -21.99 -13.39 -14.83
C GLY A 491 -22.91 -13.99 -13.77
N ASN A 492 -22.40 -14.15 -12.55
CA ASN A 492 -23.15 -14.28 -11.31
C ASN A 492 -22.51 -13.31 -10.30
N LEU A 493 -23.33 -12.53 -9.60
CA LEU A 493 -22.84 -11.59 -8.59
C LEU A 493 -22.27 -12.37 -7.40
N HIS A 494 -21.08 -12.00 -6.93
CA HIS A 494 -20.45 -12.55 -5.73
C HIS A 494 -20.84 -11.76 -4.48
N PHE A 495 -20.88 -12.40 -3.31
CA PHE A 495 -21.15 -11.67 -2.06
C PHE A 495 -20.01 -10.70 -1.73
N THR A 496 -20.29 -9.67 -0.92
CA THR A 496 -19.29 -8.68 -0.48
C THR A 496 -18.52 -9.14 0.76
N TRP A 497 -17.42 -8.46 1.10
CA TRP A 497 -16.68 -8.74 2.34
C TRP A 497 -17.49 -8.50 3.61
N GLU A 498 -18.43 -7.55 3.60
CA GLU A 498 -19.36 -7.32 4.72
C GLU A 498 -20.29 -8.52 4.92
N GLN A 499 -20.82 -9.09 3.83
CA GLN A 499 -21.67 -10.28 3.87
C GLN A 499 -20.87 -11.52 4.28
N ALA A 500 -19.65 -11.66 3.76
CA ALA A 500 -18.69 -12.69 4.17
C ALA A 500 -18.42 -12.65 5.68
N LYS A 501 -18.21 -11.45 6.22
CA LYS A 501 -17.98 -11.21 7.65
C LYS A 501 -19.20 -11.58 8.49
N GLN A 502 -20.42 -11.24 8.07
CA GLN A 502 -21.65 -11.64 8.76
C GLN A 502 -21.81 -13.16 8.84
N MET A 503 -21.52 -13.86 7.74
CA MET A 503 -21.54 -15.33 7.70
C MET A 503 -20.49 -15.95 8.63
N GLU A 504 -19.28 -15.41 8.63
CA GLU A 504 -18.19 -15.81 9.51
C GLU A 504 -18.51 -15.61 11.00
N GLU A 505 -19.02 -14.41 11.35
CA GLU A 505 -19.36 -14.01 12.72
C GLU A 505 -20.53 -14.80 13.29
N SER A 506 -21.38 -15.40 12.44
CA SER A 506 -22.42 -16.34 12.89
C SER A 506 -21.84 -17.62 13.52
N GLY A 507 -20.56 -17.92 13.28
CA GLY A 507 -19.92 -19.16 13.69
C GLY A 507 -20.27 -20.37 12.82
N LEU A 508 -21.22 -20.26 11.88
CA LEU A 508 -21.67 -21.38 11.04
C LEU A 508 -20.84 -21.54 9.76
N ILE A 509 -20.46 -20.44 9.11
CA ILE A 509 -19.83 -20.48 7.79
C ILE A 509 -18.31 -20.29 7.90
N ASP A 510 -17.55 -21.23 7.35
CA ASP A 510 -16.10 -21.18 7.21
C ASP A 510 -15.67 -20.81 5.80
N ILE A 511 -15.19 -19.58 5.63
CA ILE A 511 -14.70 -19.09 4.34
C ILE A 511 -13.24 -19.51 4.16
N GLN A 512 -13.01 -20.28 3.10
CA GLN A 512 -11.76 -20.95 2.76
C GLN A 512 -11.38 -20.65 1.31
N ILE A 513 -10.25 -21.18 0.84
CA ILE A 513 -9.59 -20.71 -0.39
C ILE A 513 -10.16 -21.42 -1.64
N HIS A 514 -10.39 -20.68 -2.72
CA HIS A 514 -10.71 -21.22 -4.06
C HIS A 514 -9.85 -20.59 -5.15
N GLY A 515 -8.53 -20.57 -4.94
CA GLY A 515 -7.63 -19.70 -5.70
C GLY A 515 -7.76 -18.23 -5.29
N TYR A 516 -7.15 -17.32 -6.03
CA TYR A 516 -7.34 -15.89 -5.85
C TYR A 516 -8.44 -15.34 -6.76
N ASP A 517 -8.34 -15.61 -8.06
CA ASP A 517 -9.21 -15.06 -9.11
C ASP A 517 -9.96 -16.13 -9.89
N HIS A 518 -10.04 -17.35 -9.35
CA HIS A 518 -10.63 -18.53 -9.97
C HIS A 518 -9.90 -19.02 -11.26
N THR A 519 -8.67 -18.56 -11.53
CA THR A 519 -7.87 -19.14 -12.63
C THR A 519 -7.56 -20.62 -12.32
N PRO A 520 -7.84 -21.56 -13.25
CA PRO A 520 -7.45 -22.96 -13.06
C PRO A 520 -5.94 -23.10 -12.87
N PHE A 521 -5.53 -23.72 -11.77
CA PHE A 521 -4.10 -23.81 -11.41
C PHE A 521 -3.26 -24.53 -12.46
N THR A 522 -3.85 -25.46 -13.23
CA THR A 522 -3.19 -26.13 -14.37
C THR A 522 -2.79 -25.21 -15.51
N LEU A 523 -3.27 -23.95 -15.53
CA LEU A 523 -2.86 -22.93 -16.50
C LEU A 523 -1.71 -22.05 -15.97
N LEU A 524 -1.27 -22.28 -14.73
CA LEU A 524 -0.28 -21.48 -14.04
C LEU A 524 0.99 -22.29 -13.78
N PRO A 525 2.19 -21.67 -13.84
CA PRO A 525 3.39 -22.28 -13.28
C PRO A 525 3.27 -22.37 -11.75
N LEU A 526 3.99 -23.31 -11.12
CA LEU A 526 3.91 -23.55 -9.66
C LEU A 526 4.18 -22.29 -8.81
N LYS A 527 5.07 -21.41 -9.25
CA LYS A 527 5.34 -20.13 -8.57
C LYS A 527 4.09 -19.23 -8.51
N ASP A 528 3.26 -19.26 -9.54
CA ASP A 528 2.04 -18.44 -9.60
C ASP A 528 0.89 -19.11 -8.84
N VAL A 529 0.89 -20.45 -8.74
CA VAL A 529 0.02 -21.18 -7.80
C VAL A 529 0.36 -20.80 -6.36
N TYR A 530 1.65 -20.79 -6.00
CA TYR A 530 2.12 -20.35 -4.69
C TYR A 530 1.68 -18.91 -4.39
N TYR A 531 1.87 -18.00 -5.34
CA TYR A 531 1.41 -16.61 -5.23
C TYR A 531 -0.11 -16.52 -5.04
N GLN A 532 -0.91 -17.19 -5.88
CA GLN A 532 -2.38 -17.18 -5.78
C GLN A 532 -2.86 -17.65 -4.40
N VAL A 533 -2.36 -18.78 -3.91
CA VAL A 533 -2.81 -19.34 -2.63
C VAL A 533 -2.33 -18.50 -1.45
N SER A 534 -1.09 -18.00 -1.48
CA SER A 534 -0.57 -17.13 -0.42
C SER A 534 -1.34 -15.81 -0.34
N ARG A 535 -1.59 -15.17 -1.48
CA ARG A 535 -2.41 -13.95 -1.57
C ARG A 535 -3.83 -14.21 -1.11
N ALA A 536 -4.46 -15.28 -1.58
CA ALA A 536 -5.84 -15.60 -1.21
C ALA A 536 -5.99 -15.79 0.30
N ARG A 537 -5.08 -16.54 0.92
CA ARG A 537 -5.03 -16.70 2.38
C ARG A 537 -4.88 -15.36 3.09
N GLY A 538 -3.89 -14.56 2.70
CA GLY A 538 -3.59 -13.29 3.35
C GLY A 538 -4.75 -12.29 3.26
N VAL A 539 -5.42 -12.21 2.11
CA VAL A 539 -6.60 -11.35 1.91
C VAL A 539 -7.78 -11.85 2.76
N ILE A 540 -8.08 -13.15 2.75
CA ILE A 540 -9.14 -13.74 3.58
C ILE A 540 -8.88 -13.46 5.07
N GLU A 541 -7.65 -13.69 5.56
CA GLU A 541 -7.31 -13.48 6.96
C GLU A 541 -7.33 -12.00 7.37
N LYS A 542 -6.97 -11.09 6.46
CA LYS A 542 -7.09 -9.64 6.68
C LYS A 542 -8.54 -9.22 6.90
N HIS A 543 -9.48 -9.76 6.12
CA HIS A 543 -10.90 -9.38 6.20
C HIS A 543 -11.68 -10.14 7.28
N LEU A 544 -11.34 -11.41 7.53
CA LEU A 544 -12.17 -12.35 8.29
C LEU A 544 -11.46 -12.99 9.49
N GLY A 545 -10.17 -12.68 9.71
CA GLY A 545 -9.36 -13.21 10.80
C GLY A 545 -8.66 -14.54 10.50
N ALA A 546 -7.72 -14.91 11.37
CA ALA A 546 -6.82 -16.05 11.19
C ALA A 546 -7.56 -17.40 11.02
N ARG A 547 -7.13 -18.26 10.09
CA ARG A 547 -7.73 -19.59 9.91
C ARG A 547 -7.15 -20.60 10.90
N ASP A 548 -8.03 -21.31 11.63
CA ASP A 548 -7.62 -22.43 12.50
C ASP A 548 -7.01 -23.59 11.70
N VAL A 549 -7.64 -23.87 10.56
CA VAL A 549 -7.26 -24.89 9.58
C VAL A 549 -7.43 -24.25 8.22
N VAL A 550 -6.43 -24.43 7.35
CA VAL A 550 -6.50 -23.97 5.96
C VAL A 550 -6.96 -25.13 5.09
N ALA A 551 -8.13 -24.97 4.48
CA ALA A 551 -8.65 -25.86 3.46
C ALA A 551 -8.71 -25.14 2.10
N ILE A 552 -8.59 -25.89 1.01
CA ILE A 552 -8.69 -25.34 -0.34
C ILE A 552 -9.52 -26.24 -1.23
N SER A 553 -10.27 -25.63 -2.14
CA SER A 553 -10.80 -26.28 -3.33
C SER A 553 -10.05 -25.79 -4.57
N TYR A 554 -9.64 -26.70 -5.44
CA TYR A 554 -9.01 -26.34 -6.72
C TYR A 554 -10.05 -25.77 -7.68
N PRO A 555 -9.82 -24.59 -8.30
CA PRO A 555 -10.71 -24.08 -9.34
C PRO A 555 -10.91 -25.11 -10.46
N GLU A 556 -12.17 -25.41 -10.77
CA GLU A 556 -12.59 -26.45 -11.71
C GLU A 556 -12.01 -27.85 -11.45
N PHE A 557 -11.61 -28.17 -10.20
CA PHE A 557 -11.04 -29.46 -9.81
C PHE A 557 -9.67 -29.78 -10.45
N ARG A 558 -9.11 -28.87 -11.23
CA ARG A 558 -7.89 -29.13 -12.03
C ARG A 558 -6.65 -28.98 -11.19
N HIS A 559 -5.92 -30.09 -10.98
CA HIS A 559 -4.72 -30.13 -10.16
C HIS A 559 -3.72 -31.17 -10.66
N THR A 560 -2.48 -31.10 -10.15
CA THR A 560 -1.44 -32.12 -10.35
C THR A 560 -0.84 -32.53 -9.00
N GLN A 561 -0.08 -33.63 -8.97
CA GLN A 561 0.60 -34.09 -7.76
C GLN A 561 1.63 -33.09 -7.25
N GLU A 562 2.30 -32.36 -8.15
CA GLU A 562 3.24 -31.29 -7.78
C GLU A 562 2.52 -30.16 -7.06
N MET A 563 1.31 -29.80 -7.51
CA MET A 563 0.49 -28.79 -6.84
C MET A 563 0.05 -29.26 -5.46
N GLN A 564 -0.36 -30.53 -5.32
CA GLN A 564 -0.74 -31.07 -4.00
C GLN A 564 0.41 -30.97 -3.00
N LYS A 565 1.62 -31.39 -3.42
CA LYS A 565 2.84 -31.28 -2.61
C LYS A 565 3.16 -29.84 -2.25
N LEU A 566 3.06 -28.91 -3.20
CA LEU A 566 3.27 -27.48 -2.96
C LEU A 566 2.32 -26.96 -1.88
N LEU A 567 1.02 -27.25 -2.00
CA LEU A 567 0.03 -26.76 -1.03
C LEU A 567 0.23 -27.36 0.36
N THR A 568 0.63 -28.64 0.46
CA THR A 568 1.04 -29.25 1.74
C THR A 568 2.22 -28.50 2.36
N GLN A 569 3.25 -28.16 1.56
CA GLN A 569 4.40 -27.36 2.03
C GLN A 569 4.03 -25.95 2.48
N MET A 570 2.97 -25.37 1.90
CA MET A 570 2.41 -24.08 2.30
C MET A 570 1.56 -24.16 3.59
N GLY A 571 1.40 -25.35 4.17
CA GLY A 571 0.60 -25.58 5.38
C GLY A 571 -0.90 -25.68 5.12
N VAL A 572 -1.32 -26.00 3.89
CA VAL A 572 -2.72 -26.35 3.60
C VAL A 572 -3.01 -27.73 4.18
N ALA A 573 -3.97 -27.80 5.10
CA ALA A 573 -4.28 -29.01 5.86
C ALA A 573 -5.24 -29.96 5.11
N PHE A 574 -6.13 -29.41 4.28
CA PHE A 574 -7.08 -30.17 3.46
C PHE A 574 -7.18 -29.60 2.04
N GLN A 575 -7.16 -30.50 1.05
CA GLN A 575 -7.23 -30.16 -0.36
C GLN A 575 -8.38 -30.96 -0.99
N THR A 576 -9.39 -30.28 -1.52
CA THR A 576 -10.52 -30.93 -2.17
C THR A 576 -10.32 -30.95 -3.68
N THR A 577 -10.39 -32.14 -4.28
CA THR A 577 -9.93 -32.39 -5.66
C THR A 577 -11.10 -32.67 -6.60
N ASP A 578 -11.67 -33.87 -6.59
CA ASP A 578 -12.62 -34.32 -7.62
C ASP A 578 -14.03 -34.56 -7.08
N THR A 579 -14.98 -34.61 -8.02
CA THR A 579 -16.35 -35.06 -7.78
C THR A 579 -16.43 -36.60 -7.78
N GLN A 580 -16.00 -37.24 -6.70
CA GLN A 580 -16.05 -38.69 -6.53
C GLN A 580 -16.41 -39.06 -5.09
N VAL A 581 -16.80 -40.33 -4.89
CA VAL A 581 -16.90 -40.89 -3.55
C VAL A 581 -15.51 -41.36 -3.12
N ALA A 582 -15.02 -40.85 -1.99
CA ALA A 582 -13.71 -41.24 -1.46
C ALA A 582 -13.73 -42.70 -0.98
N LEU A 583 -12.59 -43.39 -1.13
CA LEU A 583 -12.37 -44.73 -0.58
C LEU A 583 -11.76 -44.70 0.83
N ALA A 584 -11.08 -43.60 1.17
CA ALA A 584 -10.56 -43.29 2.50
C ALA A 584 -10.34 -41.77 2.62
N ILE A 585 -10.26 -41.25 3.85
CA ILE A 585 -9.89 -39.86 4.13
C ILE A 585 -8.41 -39.65 3.77
N ASN A 586 -8.15 -38.77 2.79
CA ASN A 586 -6.82 -38.30 2.45
C ASN A 586 -6.80 -36.76 2.48
N ARG A 587 -5.95 -36.19 3.35
CA ARG A 587 -5.82 -34.72 3.52
C ARG A 587 -5.51 -33.99 2.20
N GLU A 588 -4.75 -34.61 1.31
CA GLU A 588 -4.33 -34.01 0.04
C GLU A 588 -5.32 -34.29 -1.10
N ASP A 589 -6.35 -35.11 -0.87
CA ASP A 589 -7.24 -35.63 -1.92
C ASP A 589 -8.66 -35.89 -1.40
N ILE A 590 -9.26 -34.89 -0.77
CA ILE A 590 -10.63 -34.97 -0.27
C ILE A 590 -11.60 -34.95 -1.46
N LYS A 591 -12.19 -36.10 -1.78
CA LYS A 591 -13.22 -36.21 -2.80
C LYS A 591 -14.56 -35.69 -2.28
N ARG A 592 -15.33 -35.04 -3.16
CA ARG A 592 -16.64 -34.46 -2.83
C ARG A 592 -17.76 -35.05 -3.68
N ILE A 593 -18.95 -35.08 -3.12
CA ILE A 593 -20.18 -35.53 -3.79
C ILE A 593 -20.87 -34.28 -4.35
N ASN A 594 -20.92 -34.15 -5.68
CA ASN A 594 -21.72 -33.11 -6.31
C ASN A 594 -23.21 -33.36 -6.03
N VAL A 595 -23.93 -32.33 -5.56
CA VAL A 595 -25.36 -32.42 -5.26
C VAL A 595 -26.15 -31.54 -6.23
N PRO A 596 -26.51 -32.06 -7.42
CA PRO A 596 -27.31 -31.33 -8.40
C PRO A 596 -28.77 -31.20 -7.96
N HIS A 597 -29.53 -30.33 -8.63
CA HIS A 597 -30.97 -30.16 -8.35
C HIS A 597 -31.77 -31.46 -8.49
N SER A 598 -31.42 -32.30 -9.46
CA SER A 598 -32.10 -33.57 -9.74
C SER A 598 -31.90 -34.63 -8.64
N MET A 599 -30.95 -34.41 -7.72
CA MET A 599 -30.73 -35.33 -6.61
C MET A 599 -31.78 -35.10 -5.52
N THR A 600 -32.82 -35.93 -5.51
CA THR A 600 -33.84 -35.90 -4.46
C THR A 600 -33.23 -36.26 -3.10
N PRO A 601 -33.88 -35.90 -1.98
CA PRO A 601 -33.40 -36.27 -0.64
C PRO A 601 -33.18 -37.78 -0.47
N GLU A 602 -34.06 -38.62 -1.03
CA GLU A 602 -33.93 -40.09 -0.99
C GLU A 602 -32.70 -40.54 -1.77
N LYS A 603 -32.45 -39.93 -2.95
CA LYS A 603 -31.29 -40.28 -3.77
C LYS A 603 -29.98 -39.84 -3.12
N LEU A 604 -29.97 -38.71 -2.43
CA LEU A 604 -28.83 -38.25 -1.64
C LEU A 604 -28.52 -39.25 -0.51
N LEU A 605 -29.53 -39.65 0.26
CA LEU A 605 -29.36 -40.64 1.34
C LEU A 605 -28.85 -42.00 0.82
N GLN A 606 -29.38 -42.48 -0.31
CA GLN A 606 -28.89 -43.70 -0.96
C GLN A 606 -27.42 -43.58 -1.38
N THR A 607 -27.04 -42.44 -1.97
CA THR A 607 -25.66 -42.17 -2.39
C THR A 607 -24.70 -42.21 -1.20
N LEU A 608 -25.08 -41.59 -0.07
CA LEU A 608 -24.28 -41.59 1.15
C LEU A 608 -24.20 -42.96 1.84
N ALA A 609 -25.29 -43.74 1.79
CA ALA A 609 -25.29 -45.10 2.31
C ALA A 609 -24.31 -45.99 1.52
N SER A 610 -24.30 -45.90 0.19
CA SER A 610 -23.35 -46.63 -0.65
C SER A 610 -21.91 -46.15 -0.48
N ALA A 611 -21.70 -44.86 -0.19
CA ALA A 611 -20.38 -44.28 -0.01
C ALA A 611 -19.69 -44.64 1.31
N THR A 612 -20.46 -45.09 2.30
CA THR A 612 -19.97 -45.35 3.66
C THR A 612 -20.13 -46.80 4.10
N GLN A 613 -20.50 -47.70 3.18
CA GLN A 613 -20.39 -49.15 3.34
C GLN A 613 -18.97 -49.59 3.01
#